data_AF-A0A165I8L4-F1
#
_entry.id   AF-A0A165I8L4-F1
#
_cell.length_a   1.000
_cell.length_b   1.000
_cell.length_c   1.000
_cell.angle_alpha   90.00
_cell.angle_beta   90.00
_cell.angle_gamma   90.00
#
_symmetry.space_group_name_H-M   'P 1'
#
loop_
_entity.id
_entity.type
_entity.pdbx_description
1 polymer ?
#
loop_
_entity_poly.entity_id
_entity_poly.type
_entity_poly.pdbx_seq_one_letter_code
_entity_poly.pdbx_strand_id
1 'polypeptide(L)'
;IEEVQVLLRGYVRTCISRNNQKQRQLDSLLSSRECLWTRGIVYPSPGTHSLTMPFSLELPESVPPSFDISYPGVDATIRYFVEIIGVRPGALRTNFRSQHPLAVVSPDPVGAQVRTGLRSGWNGPWKVITENKRIRRGFWGEFADVSVELAFPLVPALPLHTQIPFRISVSTLSKTLDSDDGKEIWPVPPMHPEKVHFKLKRRVHVKAGMWSQYSVQDVSRLGGMGRSHGAVEICESQCQWVPLAKSSKGKWRQRKTFRSSFRLSCPPTFTNYLVKNEYFLYIEVPFSGFLNNLCSIVPVTISSGKMPRRAADQIVVPSHLWPDWEQIDLPRKRKYALSFA
;
A
#
# COMPACT_ATOMS: atom_id res chain seq x y z
N ILE A 1 -17.45 -38.07 -15.05
CA ILE A 1 -16.54 -37.00 -15.52
C ILE A 1 -15.84 -37.56 -16.77
N GLU A 2 -15.67 -36.76 -17.82
CA GLU A 2 -14.91 -37.14 -19.03
C GLU A 2 -13.49 -36.57 -19.01
N GLU A 3 -13.31 -35.39 -18.43
CA GLU A 3 -12.05 -34.65 -18.41
C GLU A 3 -11.94 -33.87 -17.10
N VAL A 4 -10.74 -33.79 -16.54
CA VAL A 4 -10.39 -32.87 -15.45
C VAL A 4 -9.38 -31.87 -16.00
N GLN A 5 -9.74 -30.60 -15.97
CA GLN A 5 -8.90 -29.49 -16.41
C GLN A 5 -8.51 -28.66 -15.21
N VAL A 6 -7.33 -28.05 -15.25
CA VAL A 6 -6.93 -27.01 -14.32
C VAL A 6 -6.59 -25.75 -15.09
N LEU A 7 -7.12 -24.62 -14.63
CA LEU A 7 -6.97 -23.34 -15.26
C LEU A 7 -6.36 -22.36 -14.27
N LEU A 8 -5.37 -21.58 -14.71
CA LEU A 8 -4.92 -20.39 -13.99
C LEU A 8 -5.58 -19.19 -14.65
N ARG A 9 -6.35 -18.41 -13.89
CA ARG A 9 -7.09 -17.26 -14.38
C ARG A 9 -6.71 -16.00 -13.62
N GLY A 10 -6.59 -14.91 -14.34
CA GLY A 10 -6.42 -13.57 -13.80
C GLY A 10 -7.32 -12.59 -14.50
N TYR A 11 -7.94 -11.67 -13.76
CA TYR A 11 -8.73 -10.59 -14.31
C TYR A 11 -8.56 -9.29 -13.55
N VAL A 12 -8.80 -8.20 -14.25
CA VAL A 12 -8.99 -6.87 -13.69
C VAL A 12 -10.43 -6.44 -13.90
N ARG A 13 -11.09 -6.01 -12.83
CA ARG A 13 -12.45 -5.48 -12.84
C ARG A 13 -12.42 -4.06 -12.30
N THR A 14 -12.95 -3.11 -13.04
CA THR A 14 -13.10 -1.73 -12.60
C THR A 14 -14.56 -1.29 -12.72
N CYS A 15 -14.98 -0.40 -11.81
CA CYS A 15 -16.29 0.21 -11.83
C CYS A 15 -16.16 1.67 -11.40
N ILE A 16 -16.75 2.59 -12.15
CA ILE A 16 -16.86 4.00 -11.79
C ILE A 16 -18.34 4.35 -11.78
N SER A 17 -18.81 5.02 -10.72
CA SER A 17 -20.21 5.45 -10.57
C SER A 17 -20.27 6.98 -10.48
N ARG A 18 -21.08 7.62 -11.33
CA ARG A 18 -21.30 9.08 -11.39
C ARG A 18 -22.75 9.36 -11.74
N ASN A 19 -23.41 10.30 -11.07
CA ASN A 19 -24.77 10.76 -11.42
C ASN A 19 -25.77 9.61 -11.67
N ASN A 20 -25.82 8.63 -10.77
CA ASN A 20 -26.64 7.40 -10.88
C ASN A 20 -26.32 6.46 -12.06
N GLN A 21 -25.31 6.77 -12.86
CA GLN A 21 -24.79 5.91 -13.92
C GLN A 21 -23.55 5.14 -13.43
N LYS A 22 -23.36 3.92 -13.93
CA LYS A 22 -22.21 3.06 -13.62
C LYS A 22 -21.54 2.60 -14.91
N GLN A 23 -20.24 2.84 -15.04
CA GLN A 23 -19.43 2.26 -16.09
C GLN A 23 -18.54 1.16 -15.51
N ARG A 24 -18.60 -0.02 -16.11
CA ARG A 24 -17.84 -1.22 -15.69
C ARG A 24 -16.94 -1.67 -16.81
N GLN A 25 -15.77 -2.17 -16.45
CA GLN A 25 -14.86 -2.86 -17.36
C GLN A 25 -14.31 -4.11 -16.69
N LEU A 26 -14.23 -5.20 -17.44
CA LEU A 26 -13.71 -6.48 -17.00
C LEU A 26 -12.83 -7.02 -18.12
N ASP A 27 -11.53 -7.15 -17.84
CA ASP A 27 -10.59 -7.64 -18.82
C ASP A 27 -9.80 -8.82 -18.22
N SER A 28 -9.52 -9.81 -19.07
CA SER A 28 -8.66 -10.94 -18.69
C SER A 28 -7.19 -10.51 -18.74
N LEU A 29 -6.47 -10.75 -17.66
CA LEU A 29 -5.03 -10.50 -17.58
C LEU A 29 -4.24 -11.72 -18.05
N LEU A 30 -4.75 -12.92 -17.76
CA LEU A 30 -4.19 -14.18 -18.19
C LEU A 30 -5.25 -15.28 -18.12
N SER A 31 -5.07 -16.31 -18.95
CA SER A 31 -5.82 -17.55 -18.88
C SER A 31 -4.92 -18.68 -19.40
N SER A 32 -4.42 -19.53 -18.51
CA SER A 32 -3.73 -20.77 -18.86
C SER A 32 -4.62 -21.97 -18.55
N ARG A 33 -4.48 -23.06 -19.30
CA ARG A 33 -5.24 -24.29 -19.15
C ARG A 33 -4.33 -25.49 -19.36
N GLU A 34 -4.48 -26.47 -18.49
CA GLU A 34 -3.87 -27.79 -18.58
C GLU A 34 -4.96 -28.87 -18.42
N CYS A 35 -4.86 -29.96 -19.18
CA CYS A 35 -5.73 -31.13 -19.02
C CYS A 35 -4.97 -32.16 -18.17
N LEU A 36 -5.47 -32.45 -16.96
CA LEU A 36 -4.79 -33.38 -16.04
C LEU A 36 -5.22 -34.82 -16.25
N TRP A 37 -6.50 -35.03 -16.59
CA TRP A 37 -7.05 -36.36 -16.72
C TRP A 37 -8.14 -36.39 -17.78
N THR A 38 -8.19 -37.45 -18.55
CA THR A 38 -9.36 -37.83 -19.34
C THR A 38 -9.76 -39.26 -19.03
N ARG A 39 -11.02 -39.58 -19.27
CA ARG A 39 -11.54 -40.93 -19.10
C ARG A 39 -10.68 -41.91 -19.92
N GLY A 40 -10.18 -42.93 -19.23
CA GLY A 40 -9.40 -44.01 -19.84
C GLY A 40 -7.88 -43.88 -19.73
N ILE A 41 -7.33 -42.76 -19.21
CA ILE A 41 -5.87 -42.61 -19.08
C ILE A 41 -5.32 -43.34 -17.84
N VAL A 42 -5.75 -42.94 -16.64
CA VAL A 42 -5.26 -43.50 -15.37
C VAL A 42 -6.42 -43.76 -14.41
N TYR A 43 -6.33 -44.84 -13.66
CA TYR A 43 -7.29 -45.23 -12.62
C TYR A 43 -6.61 -45.27 -11.24
N PRO A 44 -7.37 -45.09 -10.13
CA PRO A 44 -6.85 -45.30 -8.78
C PRO A 44 -6.26 -46.71 -8.61
N SER A 45 -5.28 -46.85 -7.71
CA SER A 45 -4.75 -48.18 -7.34
C SER A 45 -5.84 -49.03 -6.69
N PRO A 46 -5.81 -50.38 -6.82
CA PRO A 46 -6.77 -51.26 -6.16
C PRO A 46 -6.88 -50.96 -4.66
N GLY A 47 -8.11 -50.83 -4.15
CA GLY A 47 -8.38 -50.46 -2.75
C GLY A 47 -8.38 -48.96 -2.46
N THR A 48 -8.10 -48.10 -3.46
CA THR A 48 -8.21 -46.64 -3.34
C THR A 48 -9.32 -46.08 -4.22
N HIS A 49 -9.95 -44.98 -3.77
CA HIS A 49 -10.98 -44.25 -4.52
C HIS A 49 -10.52 -42.86 -4.98
N SER A 50 -9.28 -42.49 -4.66
CA SER A 50 -8.69 -41.19 -4.96
C SER A 50 -7.57 -41.35 -5.98
N LEU A 51 -7.48 -40.39 -6.90
CA LEU A 51 -6.39 -40.25 -7.85
C LEU A 51 -5.75 -38.87 -7.62
N THR A 52 -4.46 -38.85 -7.33
CA THR A 52 -3.69 -37.62 -7.11
C THR A 52 -2.86 -37.33 -8.34
N MET A 53 -2.96 -36.11 -8.86
CA MET A 53 -2.22 -35.68 -10.04
C MET A 53 -1.52 -34.35 -9.77
N PRO A 54 -0.19 -34.28 -9.96
CA PRO A 54 0.51 -33.01 -9.91
C PRO A 54 0.16 -32.17 -11.14
N PHE A 55 0.24 -30.86 -10.99
CA PHE A 55 0.10 -29.91 -12.11
C PHE A 55 1.03 -28.72 -11.87
N SER A 56 1.39 -28.02 -12.95
CA SER A 56 2.24 -26.84 -12.88
C SER A 56 1.75 -25.78 -13.84
N LEU A 57 1.40 -24.61 -13.30
CA LEU A 57 0.92 -23.48 -14.08
C LEU A 57 1.83 -22.28 -13.85
N GLU A 58 2.31 -21.71 -14.95
CA GLU A 58 3.20 -20.56 -14.90
C GLU A 58 2.43 -19.25 -14.78
N LEU A 59 2.88 -18.38 -13.89
CA LEU A 59 2.36 -17.04 -13.73
C LEU A 59 3.32 -16.05 -14.42
N PRO A 60 2.90 -15.34 -15.49
CA PRO A 60 3.77 -14.40 -16.19
C PRO A 60 4.24 -13.27 -15.29
N GLU A 61 5.48 -12.82 -15.43
CA GLU A 61 6.05 -11.74 -14.61
C GLU A 61 5.40 -10.38 -14.88
N SER A 62 4.78 -10.20 -16.05
CA SER A 62 4.15 -8.97 -16.49
C SER A 62 2.81 -8.66 -15.80
N VAL A 63 2.28 -9.59 -15.01
CA VAL A 63 0.96 -9.45 -14.40
C VAL A 63 1.02 -8.52 -13.18
N PRO A 64 0.03 -7.63 -12.98
CA PRO A 64 0.00 -6.76 -11.81
C PRO A 64 -0.22 -7.55 -10.52
N PRO A 65 0.18 -7.02 -9.35
CA PRO A 65 -0.13 -7.65 -8.07
C PRO A 65 -1.64 -7.73 -7.83
N SER A 66 -2.06 -8.68 -6.99
CA SER A 66 -3.44 -8.74 -6.48
C SER A 66 -3.77 -7.42 -5.78
N PHE A 67 -4.93 -6.88 -6.08
CA PHE A 67 -5.32 -5.54 -5.64
C PHE A 67 -6.82 -5.48 -5.42
N ASP A 68 -7.26 -4.78 -4.38
CA ASP A 68 -8.67 -4.48 -4.18
C ASP A 68 -8.81 -3.09 -3.57
N ILE A 69 -9.78 -2.34 -4.10
CA ILE A 69 -10.16 -1.03 -3.58
C ILE A 69 -11.64 -0.82 -3.82
N SER A 70 -12.29 -0.28 -2.79
CA SER A 70 -13.64 0.25 -2.88
C SER A 70 -13.66 1.60 -2.21
N TYR A 71 -14.13 2.61 -2.94
CA TYR A 71 -14.24 4.00 -2.51
C TYR A 71 -15.53 4.58 -3.10
N PRO A 72 -16.15 5.61 -2.49
CA PRO A 72 -17.33 6.24 -3.07
C PRO A 72 -17.14 6.58 -4.57
N GLY A 73 -17.93 5.91 -5.41
CA GLY A 73 -17.91 6.08 -6.86
C GLY A 73 -16.81 5.35 -7.62
N VAL A 74 -15.90 4.60 -6.97
CA VAL A 74 -14.81 3.89 -7.64
C VAL A 74 -14.53 2.53 -6.98
N ASP A 75 -14.55 1.47 -7.77
CA ASP A 75 -14.10 0.14 -7.38
C ASP A 75 -13.06 -0.39 -8.38
N ALA A 76 -12.02 -1.05 -7.90
CA ALA A 76 -11.03 -1.72 -8.73
C ALA A 76 -10.54 -3.00 -8.04
N THR A 77 -10.56 -4.10 -8.77
CA THR A 77 -10.18 -5.42 -8.25
C THR A 77 -9.32 -6.14 -9.27
N ILE A 78 -8.15 -6.63 -8.86
CA ILE A 78 -7.26 -7.51 -9.62
C ILE A 78 -7.16 -8.82 -8.84
N ARG A 79 -7.66 -9.91 -9.42
CA ARG A 79 -7.70 -11.22 -8.76
C ARG A 79 -7.16 -12.30 -9.67
N TYR A 80 -6.53 -13.27 -9.03
CA TYR A 80 -6.03 -14.49 -9.63
C TYR A 80 -6.60 -15.68 -8.88
N PHE A 81 -6.86 -16.77 -9.59
CA PHE A 81 -7.33 -18.01 -8.99
C PHE A 81 -6.97 -19.20 -9.88
N VAL A 82 -6.82 -20.36 -9.25
CA VAL A 82 -6.77 -21.66 -9.93
C VAL A 82 -8.18 -22.23 -9.93
N GLU A 83 -8.66 -22.66 -11.09
CA GLU A 83 -9.96 -23.27 -11.29
C GLU A 83 -9.79 -24.71 -11.77
N ILE A 84 -10.30 -25.68 -11.00
CA ILE A 84 -10.37 -27.08 -11.38
C ILE A 84 -11.75 -27.33 -11.98
N ILE A 85 -11.81 -27.86 -13.20
CA ILE A 85 -13.06 -28.14 -13.92
C ILE A 85 -13.16 -29.63 -14.21
N GLY A 86 -14.19 -30.27 -13.64
CA GLY A 86 -14.59 -31.63 -14.01
C GLY A 86 -15.66 -31.59 -15.09
N VAL A 87 -15.29 -31.87 -16.34
CA VAL A 87 -16.19 -31.90 -17.50
C VAL A 87 -17.07 -33.14 -17.43
N ARG A 88 -18.38 -32.97 -17.65
CA ARG A 88 -19.35 -34.08 -17.64
C ARG A 88 -19.94 -34.26 -19.04
N PRO A 89 -20.28 -35.50 -19.44
CA PRO A 89 -20.91 -35.73 -20.74
C PRO A 89 -22.36 -35.23 -20.73
N GLY A 90 -22.84 -34.77 -21.89
CA GLY A 90 -24.23 -34.36 -22.12
C GLY A 90 -24.45 -32.85 -21.99
N ALA A 91 -25.17 -32.27 -22.96
CA ALA A 91 -25.37 -30.82 -23.09
C ALA A 91 -26.11 -30.16 -21.91
N LEU A 92 -26.87 -30.94 -21.13
CA LEU A 92 -27.69 -30.45 -20.02
C LEU A 92 -26.99 -30.56 -18.65
N ARG A 93 -25.82 -31.20 -18.57
CA ARG A 93 -25.12 -31.39 -17.29
C ARG A 93 -24.13 -30.25 -17.07
N THR A 94 -24.19 -29.63 -15.89
CA THR A 94 -23.22 -28.61 -15.49
C THR A 94 -21.88 -29.24 -15.13
N ASN A 95 -20.79 -28.64 -15.63
CA ASN A 95 -19.44 -29.04 -15.24
C ASN A 95 -19.23 -28.75 -13.74
N PHE A 96 -18.55 -29.66 -13.06
CA PHE A 96 -18.07 -29.40 -11.71
C PHE A 96 -16.95 -28.36 -11.76
N ARG A 97 -16.95 -27.41 -10.83
CA ARG A 97 -15.94 -26.35 -10.75
C ARG A 97 -15.54 -26.12 -9.30
N SER A 98 -14.25 -25.97 -9.05
CA SER A 98 -13.70 -25.55 -7.77
C SER A 98 -12.67 -24.45 -8.02
N GLN A 99 -12.74 -23.35 -7.27
CA GLN A 99 -11.88 -22.17 -7.45
C GLN A 99 -11.09 -21.88 -6.18
N HIS A 100 -9.79 -21.62 -6.34
CA HIS A 100 -8.87 -21.31 -5.25
C HIS A 100 -8.18 -19.97 -5.51
N PRO A 101 -8.40 -18.93 -4.70
CA PRO A 101 -7.82 -17.61 -4.91
C PRO A 101 -6.31 -17.61 -4.65
N LEU A 102 -5.58 -16.80 -5.42
CA LEU A 102 -4.14 -16.60 -5.29
C LEU A 102 -3.82 -15.12 -4.99
N ALA A 103 -2.99 -14.89 -3.97
CA ALA A 103 -2.37 -13.61 -3.73
C ALA A 103 -1.08 -13.49 -4.54
N VAL A 104 -1.12 -12.66 -5.58
CA VAL A 104 0.01 -12.41 -6.48
C VAL A 104 0.71 -11.12 -6.08
N VAL A 105 2.03 -11.16 -6.06
CA VAL A 105 2.88 -9.97 -5.95
C VAL A 105 4.01 -10.09 -6.96
N SER A 106 4.44 -8.96 -7.53
CA SER A 106 5.54 -8.96 -8.48
C SER A 106 6.85 -9.37 -7.79
N PRO A 107 7.69 -10.20 -8.44
CA PRO A 107 9.05 -10.46 -7.98
C PRO A 107 9.85 -9.17 -7.87
N ASP A 108 10.69 -9.07 -6.85
CA ASP A 108 11.45 -7.87 -6.55
C ASP A 108 12.80 -8.23 -5.88
N PRO A 109 13.79 -8.65 -6.68
CA PRO A 109 15.10 -9.02 -6.16
C PRO A 109 15.82 -7.83 -5.51
N VAL A 110 15.63 -6.61 -6.03
CA VAL A 110 16.23 -5.39 -5.48
C VAL A 110 15.65 -5.07 -4.10
N GLY A 111 14.33 -5.03 -3.96
CA GLY A 111 13.71 -4.79 -2.66
C GLY A 111 13.91 -5.94 -1.68
N ALA A 112 14.16 -7.18 -2.14
CA ALA A 112 14.58 -8.27 -1.27
C ALA A 112 15.97 -8.01 -0.65
N GLN A 113 16.93 -7.48 -1.43
CA GLN A 113 18.23 -7.04 -0.90
C GLN A 113 18.07 -5.88 0.09
N VAL A 114 17.26 -4.86 -0.25
CA VAL A 114 16.94 -3.74 0.66
C VAL A 114 16.35 -4.26 1.97
N ARG A 115 15.42 -5.21 1.89
CA ARG A 115 14.81 -5.84 3.06
C ARG A 115 15.83 -6.55 3.95
N THR A 116 16.81 -7.24 3.38
CA THR A 116 17.91 -7.86 4.14
C THR A 116 18.77 -6.80 4.84
N GLY A 117 19.09 -5.70 4.15
CA GLY A 117 19.82 -4.57 4.73
C GLY A 117 19.06 -3.92 5.89
N LEU A 118 17.77 -3.65 5.73
CA LEU A 118 16.92 -3.09 6.79
C LEU A 118 16.82 -4.01 8.02
N ARG A 119 16.73 -5.32 7.81
CA ARG A 119 16.69 -6.32 8.90
C ARG A 119 17.98 -6.39 9.70
N SER A 120 19.11 -6.08 9.07
CA SER A 120 20.43 -6.12 9.70
C SER A 120 20.81 -4.80 10.41
N GLY A 121 19.89 -3.84 10.43
CA GLY A 121 20.19 -2.46 10.82
C GLY A 121 20.59 -1.63 9.60
N TRP A 122 19.88 -0.53 9.35
CA TRP A 122 20.15 0.32 8.19
C TRP A 122 21.42 1.14 8.37
N ASN A 123 22.47 0.79 7.64
CA ASN A 123 23.74 1.52 7.59
C ASN A 123 23.95 2.26 6.26
N GLY A 124 22.95 2.26 5.37
CA GLY A 124 23.03 2.90 4.07
C GLY A 124 22.72 4.41 4.11
N PRO A 125 22.70 5.07 2.95
CA PRO A 125 22.40 6.50 2.85
C PRO A 125 20.96 6.81 3.28
N TRP A 126 20.74 8.03 3.76
CA TRP A 126 19.42 8.52 4.15
C TRP A 126 18.90 9.51 3.11
N LYS A 127 17.64 9.35 2.71
CA LYS A 127 16.89 10.35 1.96
C LYS A 127 16.35 11.37 2.94
N VAL A 128 16.75 12.62 2.79
CA VAL A 128 16.32 13.74 3.65
C VAL A 128 15.46 14.69 2.82
N ILE A 129 14.27 14.98 3.33
CA ILE A 129 13.33 15.93 2.74
C ILE A 129 13.07 17.03 3.76
N THR A 130 13.24 18.28 3.36
CA THR A 130 13.03 19.45 4.20
C THR A 130 11.93 20.32 3.60
N GLU A 131 10.94 20.65 4.41
CA GLU A 131 9.88 21.58 4.08
C GLU A 131 9.93 22.76 5.05
N ASN A 132 9.79 23.99 4.54
CA ASN A 132 9.88 25.20 5.35
C ASN A 132 8.62 26.04 5.16
N LYS A 133 8.11 26.64 6.23
CA LYS A 133 6.95 27.53 6.18
C LYS A 133 7.14 28.71 7.11
N ARG A 134 6.73 29.89 6.65
CA ARG A 134 6.56 31.07 7.50
C ARG A 134 5.18 31.06 8.12
N ILE A 135 5.11 31.25 9.43
CA ILE A 135 3.86 31.23 10.20
C ILE A 135 3.75 32.47 11.09
N ARG A 136 2.53 32.82 11.51
CA ARG A 136 2.25 33.94 12.43
C ARG A 136 1.12 33.61 13.39
N ARG A 137 1.16 34.14 14.62
CA ARG A 137 0.20 33.79 15.69
C ARG A 137 -1.23 34.32 15.43
N GLY A 138 -1.35 35.47 14.75
CA GLY A 138 -2.62 36.12 14.43
C GLY A 138 -2.63 36.78 13.04
N PHE A 139 -3.60 37.65 12.76
CA PHE A 139 -3.72 38.34 11.47
C PHE A 139 -2.66 39.45 11.26
N TRP A 140 -2.02 39.92 12.34
CA TRP A 140 -1.03 40.99 12.35
C TRP A 140 0.22 40.54 13.12
N GLY A 141 1.38 41.09 12.76
CA GLY A 141 2.67 40.85 13.44
C GLY A 141 3.72 40.15 12.59
N GLU A 142 4.90 39.98 13.16
CA GLU A 142 6.05 39.34 12.52
C GLU A 142 5.85 37.84 12.31
N PHE A 143 6.54 37.32 11.28
CA PHE A 143 6.57 35.90 10.97
C PHE A 143 7.68 35.19 11.76
N ALA A 144 7.38 33.96 12.14
CA ALA A 144 8.34 32.96 12.55
C ALA A 144 8.58 31.97 11.40
N ASP A 145 9.72 31.29 11.42
CA ASP A 145 10.05 30.26 10.44
C ASP A 145 9.95 28.89 11.11
N VAL A 146 9.26 27.94 10.47
CA VAL A 146 9.19 26.55 10.91
C VAL A 146 9.67 25.64 9.78
N SER A 147 10.33 24.55 10.17
CA SER A 147 10.93 23.59 9.26
C SER A 147 10.64 22.18 9.74
N VAL A 148 10.30 21.29 8.81
CA VAL A 148 10.18 19.86 9.08
C VAL A 148 11.13 19.12 8.15
N GLU A 149 12.00 18.31 8.75
CA GLU A 149 12.92 17.41 8.07
C GLU A 149 12.49 15.96 8.29
N LEU A 150 12.11 15.26 7.22
CA LEU A 150 11.91 13.81 7.22
C LEU A 150 13.15 13.13 6.65
N ALA A 151 13.75 12.23 7.43
CA ALA A 151 14.79 11.33 6.98
C ALA A 151 14.32 9.87 7.04
N PHE A 152 14.55 9.11 5.97
CA PHE A 152 14.31 7.66 5.89
C PHE A 152 15.34 7.02 4.94
N PRO A 153 15.50 5.69 4.91
CA PRO A 153 16.43 5.01 4.00
C PRO A 153 16.31 5.48 2.54
N LEU A 154 17.43 5.88 1.93
CA LEU A 154 17.50 6.15 0.50
C LEU A 154 17.58 4.82 -0.24
N VAL A 155 16.42 4.34 -0.66
CA VAL A 155 16.26 3.07 -1.37
C VAL A 155 15.34 3.27 -2.58
N PRO A 156 15.48 2.47 -3.65
CA PRO A 156 14.63 2.60 -4.84
C PRO A 156 13.16 2.30 -4.55
N ALA A 157 12.88 1.39 -3.60
CA ALA A 157 11.54 1.09 -3.13
C ALA A 157 11.54 0.64 -1.66
N LEU A 158 10.46 0.96 -0.96
CA LEU A 158 10.21 0.56 0.42
C LEU A 158 9.59 -0.85 0.43
N PRO A 159 10.26 -1.86 1.01
CA PRO A 159 9.76 -3.23 0.98
C PRO A 159 8.60 -3.43 1.94
N LEU A 160 7.64 -4.25 1.54
CA LEU A 160 6.57 -4.71 2.42
C LEU A 160 7.11 -5.49 3.61
N HIS A 161 6.34 -5.44 4.70
CA HIS A 161 6.52 -6.28 5.87
C HIS A 161 7.91 -6.25 6.54
N THR A 162 8.61 -5.14 6.40
CA THR A 162 9.93 -4.90 6.99
C THR A 162 9.88 -3.61 7.81
N GLN A 163 10.63 -3.55 8.92
CA GLN A 163 10.75 -2.33 9.70
C GLN A 163 11.60 -1.32 8.93
N ILE A 164 11.02 -0.16 8.63
CA ILE A 164 11.68 0.95 7.94
C ILE A 164 11.91 2.04 8.98
N PRO A 165 13.17 2.30 9.37
CA PRO A 165 13.48 3.35 10.33
C PRO A 165 13.25 4.72 9.69
N PHE A 166 12.89 5.71 10.51
CA PHE A 166 12.77 7.09 10.08
C PHE A 166 13.10 8.06 11.22
N ARG A 167 13.35 9.31 10.83
CA ARG A 167 13.55 10.44 11.74
C ARG A 167 12.74 11.64 11.23
N ILE A 168 11.95 12.26 12.10
CA ILE A 168 11.28 13.54 11.81
C ILE A 168 11.86 14.59 12.75
N SER A 169 12.51 15.62 12.21
CA SER A 169 12.96 16.77 12.98
C SER A 169 12.06 17.96 12.71
N VAL A 170 11.48 18.55 13.75
CA VAL A 170 10.75 19.81 13.65
C VAL A 170 11.62 20.90 14.26
N SER A 171 11.96 21.91 13.48
CA SER A 171 12.71 23.07 13.93
C SER A 171 11.84 24.31 13.85
N THR A 172 11.91 25.15 14.87
CA THR A 172 11.25 26.45 14.89
C THR A 172 12.28 27.54 15.11
N LEU A 173 12.04 28.70 14.49
CA LEU A 173 12.80 29.91 14.67
C LEU A 173 11.81 31.03 14.96
N SER A 174 11.90 31.61 16.14
CA SER A 174 10.96 32.64 16.60
C SER A 174 10.97 33.88 15.69
N LYS A 175 9.98 34.75 15.92
CA LYS A 175 10.09 36.14 15.49
C LYS A 175 11.30 36.82 16.17
N THR A 176 11.63 38.02 15.73
CA THR A 176 12.69 38.80 16.35
C THR A 176 12.28 39.19 17.76
N LEU A 177 13.16 38.94 18.73
CA LEU A 177 12.94 39.24 20.15
C LEU A 177 14.19 39.93 20.71
N ASP A 178 14.03 40.62 21.84
CA ASP A 178 15.16 41.05 22.66
C ASP A 178 15.64 39.87 23.53
N SER A 179 16.93 39.85 23.89
CA SER A 179 17.56 38.69 24.57
C SER A 179 16.90 38.35 25.92
N ASP A 180 16.30 39.35 26.59
CA ASP A 180 15.73 39.22 27.94
C ASP A 180 14.22 38.83 27.93
N ASP A 181 13.57 38.85 26.75
CA ASP A 181 12.12 38.62 26.60
C ASP A 181 11.72 37.13 26.54
N GLY A 182 12.59 36.22 26.96
CA GLY A 182 12.49 34.76 26.77
C GLY A 182 11.35 34.02 27.48
N LYS A 183 10.36 34.71 28.07
CA LYS A 183 9.33 34.07 28.91
C LYS A 183 8.35 33.18 28.13
N GLU A 184 8.09 33.46 26.86
CA GLU A 184 7.24 32.62 26.00
C GLU A 184 7.75 32.61 24.54
N ILE A 185 8.57 31.62 24.21
CA ILE A 185 9.11 31.46 22.85
C ILE A 185 8.04 30.82 21.96
N TRP A 186 7.61 31.55 20.94
CA TRP A 186 6.70 31.06 19.91
C TRP A 186 7.39 31.08 18.54
N PRO A 187 7.20 30.06 17.68
CA PRO A 187 6.37 28.86 17.85
C PRO A 187 7.13 27.72 18.54
N VAL A 188 6.42 26.95 19.35
CA VAL A 188 6.97 25.77 20.04
C VAL A 188 6.83 24.54 19.12
N PRO A 189 7.88 23.74 18.90
CA PRO A 189 7.75 22.48 18.18
C PRO A 189 6.84 21.50 18.96
N PRO A 190 6.18 20.54 18.30
CA PRO A 190 5.34 19.56 18.98
C PRO A 190 6.17 18.78 20.01
N MET A 191 5.67 18.68 21.23
CA MET A 191 6.36 17.96 22.33
C MET A 191 6.08 16.46 22.30
N HIS A 192 4.97 16.05 21.69
CA HIS A 192 4.52 14.66 21.65
C HIS A 192 4.28 14.20 20.21
N PRO A 193 4.56 12.92 19.90
CA PRO A 193 4.39 12.36 18.56
C PRO A 193 2.94 12.37 18.08
N GLU A 194 1.96 12.41 18.98
CA GLU A 194 0.54 12.51 18.63
C GLU A 194 0.17 13.78 17.87
N LYS A 195 0.96 14.85 18.04
CA LYS A 195 0.75 16.12 17.35
C LYS A 195 1.37 16.15 15.96
N VAL A 196 2.17 15.15 15.58
CA VAL A 196 2.75 15.04 14.25
C VAL A 196 2.02 13.93 13.49
N HIS A 197 1.35 14.29 12.41
CA HIS A 197 0.59 13.35 11.60
C HIS A 197 1.49 12.78 10.49
N PHE A 198 2.08 11.61 10.74
CA PHE A 198 2.83 10.87 9.72
C PHE A 198 1.98 9.72 9.19
N LYS A 199 1.62 9.77 7.91
CA LYS A 199 0.68 8.85 7.27
C LYS A 199 1.23 8.31 5.96
N LEU A 200 0.81 7.11 5.60
CA LEU A 200 0.88 6.63 4.23
C LEU A 200 -0.43 7.00 3.52
N LYS A 201 -0.32 7.71 2.40
CA LYS A 201 -1.42 7.98 1.48
C LYS A 201 -1.23 7.18 0.20
N ARG A 202 -2.35 6.78 -0.41
CA ARG A 202 -2.38 6.10 -1.71
C ARG A 202 -3.19 6.94 -2.69
N ARG A 203 -2.67 7.11 -3.90
CA ARG A 203 -3.40 7.65 -5.04
C ARG A 203 -3.69 6.52 -6.01
N VAL A 204 -4.97 6.31 -6.34
CA VAL A 204 -5.38 5.28 -7.29
C VAL A 204 -6.09 5.93 -8.45
N HIS A 205 -5.56 5.69 -9.64
CA HIS A 205 -6.22 6.00 -10.89
C HIS A 205 -6.95 4.74 -11.37
N VAL A 206 -8.22 4.86 -11.68
CA VAL A 206 -9.05 3.77 -12.22
C VAL A 206 -9.66 4.24 -13.52
N LYS A 207 -9.62 3.38 -14.55
CA LYS A 207 -10.29 3.54 -15.84
C LYS A 207 -11.35 2.45 -15.98
N ALA A 208 -12.54 2.83 -16.43
CA ALA A 208 -13.63 1.93 -16.80
C ALA A 208 -14.25 2.44 -18.10
N GLY A 209 -13.91 1.80 -19.22
CA GLY A 209 -14.28 2.23 -20.57
C GLY A 209 -13.80 3.65 -20.87
N MET A 210 -14.74 4.58 -21.07
CA MET A 210 -14.47 5.99 -21.35
C MET A 210 -14.26 6.83 -20.09
N TRP A 211 -14.60 6.30 -18.92
CA TRP A 211 -14.45 7.03 -17.67
C TRP A 211 -13.11 6.74 -17.02
N SER A 212 -12.55 7.76 -16.38
CA SER A 212 -11.38 7.64 -15.53
C SER A 212 -11.52 8.52 -14.29
N GLN A 213 -10.96 8.08 -13.17
CA GLN A 213 -11.04 8.80 -11.90
C GLN A 213 -9.79 8.57 -11.05
N TYR A 214 -9.33 9.64 -10.40
CA TYR A 214 -8.35 9.56 -9.32
C TYR A 214 -9.06 9.56 -7.97
N SER A 215 -8.55 8.75 -7.05
CA SER A 215 -8.93 8.79 -5.63
C SER A 215 -7.67 8.86 -4.78
N VAL A 216 -7.72 9.59 -3.66
CA VAL A 216 -6.64 9.67 -2.67
C VAL A 216 -7.20 9.17 -1.35
N GLN A 217 -6.49 8.25 -0.71
CA GLN A 217 -6.92 7.60 0.52
C GLN A 217 -5.80 7.59 1.56
N ASP A 218 -6.17 7.79 2.82
CA ASP A 218 -5.30 7.48 3.96
C ASP A 218 -5.24 5.96 4.11
N VAL A 219 -4.05 5.37 3.99
CA VAL A 219 -3.83 3.93 4.11
C VAL A 219 -3.54 3.55 5.55
N SER A 220 -2.61 4.28 6.18
CA SER A 220 -2.21 3.98 7.55
C SER A 220 -1.54 5.14 8.30
N ARG A 221 -1.72 5.08 9.63
CA ARG A 221 -0.90 5.64 10.72
C ARG A 221 0.55 5.12 10.69
N LEU A 222 1.61 5.93 10.70
CA LEU A 222 2.98 5.39 10.70
C LEU A 222 3.76 5.64 12.01
N GLY A 223 4.34 4.56 12.57
CA GLY A 223 5.48 4.61 13.49
C GLY A 223 5.25 5.35 14.80
N GLY A 224 4.14 5.10 15.49
CA GLY A 224 3.80 5.79 16.75
C GLY A 224 3.33 7.24 16.61
N MET A 225 3.43 7.83 15.42
CA MET A 225 3.03 9.21 15.15
C MET A 225 1.51 9.33 14.99
N GLY A 226 0.93 10.48 15.38
CA GLY A 226 -0.49 10.77 15.19
C GLY A 226 -1.44 9.74 15.80
N ARG A 227 -1.08 9.18 16.98
CA ARG A 227 -1.78 8.09 17.68
C ARG A 227 -1.78 6.74 16.96
N SER A 228 -0.79 6.48 16.11
CA SER A 228 -0.54 5.12 15.63
C SER A 228 0.17 4.29 16.70
N HIS A 229 0.15 2.96 16.56
CA HIS A 229 0.91 2.08 17.45
C HIS A 229 2.41 2.14 17.11
N GLY A 230 3.26 2.15 18.14
CA GLY A 230 4.72 2.12 18.00
C GLY A 230 5.42 2.93 19.07
N ALA A 231 6.61 2.50 19.49
CA ALA A 231 7.46 3.28 20.36
C ALA A 231 8.14 4.40 19.57
N VAL A 232 8.18 5.61 20.14
CA VAL A 232 8.85 6.77 19.54
C VAL A 232 9.89 7.28 20.53
N GLU A 233 11.14 7.28 20.11
CA GLU A 233 12.21 7.96 20.82
C GLU A 233 12.14 9.46 20.50
N ILE A 234 12.19 10.29 21.54
CA ILE A 234 12.12 11.74 21.43
C ILE A 234 13.47 12.31 21.87
N CYS A 235 14.15 13.02 20.97
CA CYS A 235 15.38 13.73 21.27
C CYS A 235 15.11 15.24 21.27
N GLU A 236 15.50 15.90 22.37
CA GLU A 236 15.32 17.34 22.56
C GLU A 236 16.65 18.06 22.37
N SER A 237 16.65 19.11 21.56
CA SER A 237 17.77 20.04 21.52
C SER A 237 17.54 21.21 22.45
N GLN A 238 18.60 21.69 23.09
CA GLN A 238 18.55 22.90 23.90
C GLN A 238 18.12 24.09 23.03
N CYS A 239 17.36 25.00 23.63
CA CYS A 239 16.95 26.23 22.96
C CYS A 239 18.20 27.10 22.73
N GLN A 240 18.38 27.56 21.48
CA GLN A 240 19.57 28.31 21.07
C GLN A 240 19.20 29.72 20.65
N TRP A 241 19.87 30.71 21.23
CA TRP A 241 19.78 32.09 20.77
C TRP A 241 20.57 32.29 19.47
N VAL A 242 19.94 32.90 18.48
CA VAL A 242 20.54 33.24 17.18
C VAL A 242 20.55 34.77 17.05
N PRO A 243 21.67 35.45 17.35
CA PRO A 243 21.72 36.90 17.32
C PRO A 243 21.60 37.44 15.88
N LEU A 244 20.94 38.57 15.72
CA LEU A 244 20.97 39.34 14.48
C LEU A 244 22.21 40.23 14.48
N ALA A 245 22.91 40.30 13.34
CA ALA A 245 24.16 41.05 13.25
C ALA A 245 23.96 42.52 13.70
N LYS A 246 24.78 42.96 14.66
CA LYS A 246 24.81 44.33 15.19
C LYS A 246 23.51 44.78 15.90
N SER A 247 22.74 43.86 16.47
CA SER A 247 21.54 44.18 17.26
C SER A 247 21.55 43.44 18.61
N SER A 248 20.92 44.04 19.63
CA SER A 248 20.53 43.36 20.88
C SER A 248 19.44 42.30 20.65
N LYS A 249 18.88 42.28 19.43
CA LYS A 249 17.81 41.39 19.03
C LYS A 249 18.32 40.12 18.37
N GLY A 250 17.53 39.08 18.47
CA GLY A 250 17.82 37.78 17.91
C GLY A 250 16.56 36.95 17.74
N LYS A 251 16.76 35.68 17.42
CA LYS A 251 15.71 34.69 17.29
C LYS A 251 16.06 33.47 18.13
N TRP A 252 15.06 32.89 18.79
CA TRP A 252 15.21 31.62 19.47
C TRP A 252 14.99 30.48 18.48
N ARG A 253 15.93 29.55 18.42
CA ARG A 253 15.83 28.30 17.68
C ARG A 253 15.50 27.17 18.64
N GLN A 254 14.50 26.37 18.28
CA GLN A 254 14.16 25.14 18.99
C GLN A 254 14.11 23.98 18.00
N ARG A 255 14.50 22.78 18.43
CA ARG A 255 14.43 21.57 17.59
C ARG A 255 13.97 20.38 18.42
N LYS A 256 12.98 19.66 17.88
CA LYS A 256 12.50 18.38 18.40
C LYS A 256 12.70 17.30 17.36
N THR A 257 13.23 16.16 17.74
CA THR A 257 13.46 15.04 16.82
C THR A 257 12.73 13.79 17.31
N PHE A 258 11.94 13.18 16.44
CA PHE A 258 11.24 11.91 16.67
C PHE A 258 11.92 10.81 15.87
N ARG A 259 12.22 9.68 16.50
CA ARG A 259 12.80 8.50 15.85
C ARG A 259 11.93 7.29 16.13
N SER A 260 11.64 6.53 15.08
CA SER A 260 10.90 5.27 15.18
C SER A 260 11.09 4.45 13.91
N SER A 261 10.29 3.39 13.75
CA SER A 261 10.19 2.60 12.53
C SER A 261 8.72 2.31 12.21
N PHE A 262 8.43 2.05 10.93
CA PHE A 262 7.11 1.59 10.51
C PHE A 262 7.21 0.36 9.61
N ARG A 263 6.11 -0.38 9.51
CA ARG A 263 5.97 -1.56 8.64
C ARG A 263 4.81 -1.35 7.68
N LEU A 264 5.02 -1.65 6.40
CA LEU A 264 4.02 -1.53 5.35
C LEU A 264 3.27 -2.85 5.14
N SER A 265 1.95 -2.78 4.99
CA SER A 265 1.03 -3.92 4.80
C SER A 265 -0.07 -3.60 3.78
N CYS A 266 0.33 -3.03 2.66
CA CYS A 266 -0.56 -2.66 1.56
C CYS A 266 -0.10 -3.31 0.26
N PRO A 267 -0.90 -3.31 -0.83
CA PRO A 267 -0.41 -3.74 -2.13
C PRO A 267 0.82 -2.94 -2.60
N PRO A 268 1.73 -3.53 -3.39
CA PRO A 268 2.84 -2.79 -3.99
C PRO A 268 2.38 -1.66 -4.93
N THR A 269 3.28 -0.73 -5.23
CA THR A 269 3.13 0.23 -6.33
C THR A 269 3.11 -0.54 -7.66
N PHE A 270 2.13 -0.26 -8.52
CA PHE A 270 2.08 -0.84 -9.86
C PHE A 270 1.29 0.06 -10.81
N THR A 271 1.46 -0.19 -12.11
CA THR A 271 0.66 0.43 -13.16
C THR A 271 0.23 -0.65 -14.14
N ASN A 272 -1.06 -0.73 -14.43
CA ASN A 272 -1.57 -1.35 -15.64
C ASN A 272 -2.47 -0.35 -16.39
N TYR A 273 -2.98 -0.75 -17.55
CA TYR A 273 -3.76 0.14 -18.41
C TYR A 273 -5.14 0.54 -17.84
N LEU A 274 -5.63 -0.13 -16.79
CA LEU A 274 -6.91 0.21 -16.11
C LEU A 274 -6.73 0.78 -14.71
N VAL A 275 -5.66 0.44 -14.01
CA VAL A 275 -5.44 0.74 -12.60
C VAL A 275 -3.98 1.14 -12.41
N LYS A 276 -3.77 2.32 -11.83
CA LYS A 276 -2.46 2.76 -11.37
C LYS A 276 -2.52 3.02 -9.88
N ASN A 277 -1.60 2.41 -9.14
CA ASN A 277 -1.52 2.49 -7.69
C ASN A 277 -0.20 3.15 -7.26
N GLU A 278 -0.28 4.33 -6.65
CA GLU A 278 0.87 5.13 -6.22
C GLU A 278 0.77 5.48 -4.73
N TYR A 279 1.92 5.69 -4.08
CA TYR A 279 1.97 6.00 -2.65
C TYR A 279 2.77 7.26 -2.36
N PHE A 280 2.39 7.91 -1.27
CA PHE A 280 3.05 9.10 -0.75
C PHE A 280 3.16 9.00 0.76
N LEU A 281 4.32 9.35 1.29
CA LEU A 281 4.45 9.69 2.70
C LEU A 281 3.92 11.11 2.90
N TYR A 282 2.99 11.26 3.83
CA TYR A 282 2.36 12.53 4.17
C TYR A 282 2.72 12.90 5.60
N ILE A 283 3.33 14.06 5.77
CA ILE A 283 3.59 14.64 7.09
C ILE A 283 2.79 15.93 7.23
N GLU A 284 2.12 16.08 8.36
CA GLU A 284 1.49 17.32 8.76
C GLU A 284 1.85 17.64 10.22
N VAL A 285 2.35 18.86 10.44
CA VAL A 285 2.66 19.39 11.76
C VAL A 285 1.82 20.65 11.98
N PRO A 286 0.81 20.62 12.86
CA PRO A 286 0.02 21.77 13.21
C PRO A 286 0.81 22.68 14.16
N PHE A 287 0.74 23.98 13.92
CA PHE A 287 1.24 25.02 14.83
C PHE A 287 0.07 25.92 15.22
N SER A 288 0.16 26.56 16.39
CA SER A 288 -0.90 27.48 16.85
C SER A 288 -1.05 28.68 15.92
N GLY A 289 -2.29 29.14 15.73
CA GLY A 289 -2.66 30.23 14.81
C GLY A 289 -3.38 29.76 13.55
N PHE A 290 -3.85 30.71 12.74
CA PHE A 290 -4.68 30.43 11.57
C PHE A 290 -3.85 29.90 10.39
N LEU A 291 -4.22 28.74 9.83
CA LEU A 291 -3.58 28.10 8.66
C LEU A 291 -2.07 27.83 8.81
N ASN A 292 -1.59 27.61 10.04
CA ASN A 292 -0.17 27.40 10.32
C ASN A 292 0.30 25.93 10.20
N ASN A 293 -0.51 25.03 9.65
CA ASN A 293 -0.10 23.65 9.42
C ASN A 293 1.00 23.59 8.35
N LEU A 294 2.12 22.96 8.67
CA LEU A 294 3.17 22.64 7.70
C LEU A 294 2.93 21.22 7.20
N CYS A 295 2.80 21.07 5.89
CA CYS A 295 2.52 19.80 5.23
C CYS A 295 3.64 19.46 4.26
N SER A 296 4.10 18.21 4.25
CA SER A 296 5.06 17.69 3.26
C SER A 296 4.54 16.39 2.65
N ILE A 297 4.71 16.24 1.34
CA ILE A 297 4.26 15.08 0.56
C ILE A 297 5.47 14.52 -0.19
N VAL A 298 5.83 13.28 0.11
CA VAL A 298 6.99 12.62 -0.50
C VAL A 298 6.52 11.39 -1.28
N PRO A 299 6.66 11.37 -2.62
CA PRO A 299 6.34 10.19 -3.41
C PRO A 299 7.27 9.03 -3.03
N VAL A 300 6.71 7.84 -2.87
CA VAL A 300 7.45 6.62 -2.56
C VAL A 300 6.95 5.45 -3.41
N THR A 301 7.89 4.59 -3.80
CA THR A 301 7.59 3.30 -4.42
C THR A 301 7.53 2.25 -3.31
N ILE A 302 6.46 1.46 -3.26
CA ILE A 302 6.34 0.31 -2.38
C ILE A 302 6.54 -0.95 -3.21
N SER A 303 7.39 -1.86 -2.75
CA SER A 303 7.68 -3.10 -3.46
C SER A 303 7.43 -4.32 -2.58
N SER A 304 7.30 -5.50 -3.22
CA SER A 304 6.99 -6.73 -2.49
C SER A 304 8.11 -7.16 -1.54
N GLY A 305 9.37 -6.82 -1.86
CA GLY A 305 10.54 -7.30 -1.12
C GLY A 305 10.66 -8.83 -1.12
N LYS A 306 10.16 -9.48 -2.18
CA LYS A 306 10.16 -10.93 -2.37
C LYS A 306 11.15 -11.28 -3.48
N MET A 307 12.03 -12.24 -3.22
CA MET A 307 12.85 -12.83 -4.28
C MET A 307 11.94 -13.56 -5.29
N PRO A 308 12.31 -13.58 -6.58
CA PRO A 308 11.75 -14.54 -7.52
C PRO A 308 11.89 -15.94 -6.93
N ARG A 309 10.83 -16.75 -6.99
CA ARG A 309 10.94 -18.15 -6.62
C ARG A 309 11.83 -18.86 -7.63
N ARG A 310 12.78 -19.67 -7.15
CA ARG A 310 13.51 -20.57 -8.04
C ARG A 310 12.56 -21.70 -8.45
N ALA A 311 12.78 -22.29 -9.62
CA ALA A 311 11.94 -23.36 -10.17
C ALA A 311 11.77 -24.58 -9.24
N ALA A 312 12.62 -24.74 -8.21
CA ALA A 312 12.54 -25.82 -7.23
C ALA A 312 11.53 -25.58 -6.08
N ASP A 313 10.99 -24.37 -5.92
CA ASP A 313 10.04 -24.05 -4.84
C ASP A 313 8.61 -24.48 -5.20
N GLN A 314 8.32 -25.78 -5.10
CA GLN A 314 6.95 -26.30 -5.25
C GLN A 314 6.03 -25.76 -4.13
N ILE A 315 4.87 -25.21 -4.50
CA ILE A 315 3.84 -24.87 -3.52
C ILE A 315 3.11 -26.16 -3.14
N VAL A 316 3.47 -26.74 -2.01
CA VAL A 316 2.59 -27.72 -1.35
C VAL A 316 1.53 -26.92 -0.60
N VAL A 317 0.30 -26.88 -1.12
CA VAL A 317 -0.85 -26.31 -0.39
C VAL A 317 -1.25 -27.35 0.66
N PRO A 318 -1.12 -27.05 1.98
CA PRO A 318 -1.47 -28.01 3.01
C PRO A 318 -2.96 -28.36 2.97
N SER A 319 -3.27 -29.66 3.08
CA SER A 319 -4.62 -30.21 3.04
C SER A 319 -5.57 -29.73 4.16
N HIS A 320 -5.07 -29.01 5.16
CA HIS A 320 -5.85 -28.48 6.28
C HIS A 320 -6.21 -26.99 6.16
N LEU A 321 -5.71 -26.29 5.13
CA LEU A 321 -6.10 -24.89 4.85
C LEU A 321 -7.33 -24.79 3.91
N TRP A 322 -8.06 -25.89 3.74
CA TRP A 322 -9.30 -25.94 2.96
C TRP A 322 -10.42 -25.36 3.83
N PRO A 323 -11.02 -24.20 3.47
CA PRO A 323 -12.16 -23.69 4.20
C PRO A 323 -13.40 -24.54 3.91
N ASP A 324 -14.29 -24.68 4.90
CA ASP A 324 -15.66 -25.14 4.69
C ASP A 324 -16.37 -24.21 3.69
N TRP A 325 -16.86 -24.79 2.61
CA TRP A 325 -17.05 -24.13 1.31
C TRP A 325 -18.47 -23.57 1.09
N GLU A 326 -19.30 -23.45 2.13
CA GLU A 326 -20.68 -22.96 2.00
C GLU A 326 -20.83 -21.42 1.93
N GLN A 327 -19.77 -20.62 2.03
CA GLN A 327 -19.90 -19.15 2.17
C GLN A 327 -19.29 -18.29 1.05
N ILE A 328 -18.81 -18.87 -0.06
CA ILE A 328 -18.39 -18.06 -1.21
C ILE A 328 -19.57 -17.84 -2.15
N ASP A 329 -20.32 -16.77 -1.86
CA ASP A 329 -21.38 -16.26 -2.72
C ASP A 329 -20.75 -15.70 -4.01
N LEU A 330 -20.53 -16.58 -5.00
CA LEU A 330 -20.33 -16.14 -6.37
C LEU A 330 -21.63 -15.45 -6.82
N PRO A 331 -21.57 -14.40 -7.65
CA PRO A 331 -22.77 -13.83 -8.24
C PRO A 331 -23.49 -14.94 -9.02
N ARG A 332 -24.58 -15.46 -8.43
CA ARG A 332 -25.54 -16.31 -9.11
C ARG A 332 -25.86 -15.62 -10.42
N LYS A 333 -25.70 -16.32 -11.55
CA LYS A 333 -26.20 -15.85 -12.85
C LYS A 333 -27.66 -15.43 -12.64
N ARG A 334 -27.92 -14.12 -12.53
CA ARG A 334 -29.28 -13.61 -12.64
C ARG A 334 -29.72 -14.01 -14.05
N LYS A 335 -30.66 -14.95 -14.12
CA LYS A 335 -31.42 -15.19 -15.33
C LYS A 335 -32.11 -13.88 -15.65
N TYR A 336 -31.58 -13.13 -16.61
CA TYR A 336 -32.36 -12.09 -17.26
C TYR A 336 -33.40 -12.82 -18.09
N ALA A 337 -34.64 -12.85 -17.61
CA ALA A 337 -35.78 -13.13 -18.45
C ALA A 337 -35.91 -11.94 -19.40
N LEU A 338 -35.61 -12.15 -20.68
CA LEU A 338 -36.05 -11.26 -21.75
C LEU A 338 -37.56 -11.49 -21.90
N SER A 339 -38.37 -10.57 -21.40
CA SER A 339 -39.78 -10.45 -21.81
C SER A 339 -39.80 -9.54 -23.04
N PHE A 340 -40.11 -10.12 -24.20
CA PHE A 340 -40.56 -9.34 -25.35
C PHE A 340 -42.03 -8.96 -25.13
N ALA A 341 -42.33 -7.68 -25.32
CA ALA A 341 -43.66 -7.17 -25.64
C ALA A 341 -43.50 -6.33 -26.91
#